data_AF-A0A8T4P9H9-F1
#
_entry.id   AF-A0A8T4P9H9-F1
#
_cell.length_a   1.000
_cell.length_b   1.000
_cell.length_c   1.000
_cell.angle_alpha   90.00
_cell.angle_beta   90.00
_cell.angle_gamma   90.00
#
_symmetry.space_group_name_H-M   'P 1'
#
loop_
_entity.id
_entity.type
_entity.pdbx_description
1 polymer ?
#
loop_
_entity_poly.entity_id
_entity_poly.type
_entity_poly.pdbx_seq_one_letter_code
_entity_poly.pdbx_strand_id
1 'polypeptide(L)'
;MEDTKEEPGRRLDADSELKGYVVVPNIFPAKLGHSMAVTEGTRELEEPMYTTQNLDYVAEEMRKVFAYCTKVGFQAFHNGKGSGASVPNHEHWHLTNWHATFSTAGQIYGFESAETEEAGICSVRKMPEFPFAHLIFHQDEPDRIIKFLKDLQDEIGRRYKEGEVPHIVCQGLLGILVAPFKNYLGKGSIGSGDVAGHIVFKNRTEFEQADYGFCANKLNKQLFKSGEIDLTKFL
;
A
#
# COMPACT_ATOMS: atom_id res chain seq x y z
N MET A 1 -12.87 -26.30 -29.80
CA MET A 1 -12.47 -25.39 -28.70
C MET A 1 -13.71 -24.58 -28.39
N GLU A 2 -14.36 -24.88 -27.28
CA GLU A 2 -15.46 -24.06 -26.78
C GLU A 2 -14.87 -22.76 -26.23
N ASP A 3 -15.29 -21.64 -26.82
CA ASP A 3 -15.13 -20.30 -26.24
C ASP A 3 -15.89 -20.29 -24.90
N THR A 4 -15.16 -20.56 -23.82
CA THR A 4 -15.62 -20.15 -22.49
C THR A 4 -15.53 -18.64 -22.46
N LYS A 5 -16.62 -17.98 -22.86
CA LYS A 5 -16.84 -16.58 -22.52
C LYS A 5 -16.85 -16.51 -21.01
N GLU A 6 -15.72 -16.13 -20.40
CA GLU A 6 -15.69 -15.72 -19.02
C GLU A 6 -16.78 -14.66 -18.84
N GLU A 7 -17.84 -15.01 -18.13
CA GLU A 7 -18.82 -14.02 -17.70
C GLU A 7 -18.04 -12.99 -16.89
N PRO A 8 -18.14 -11.68 -17.21
CA PRO A 8 -17.48 -10.67 -16.41
C PRO A 8 -17.96 -10.85 -14.97
N GLY A 9 -17.01 -11.13 -14.07
CA GLY A 9 -17.30 -11.43 -12.66
C GLY A 9 -18.27 -10.39 -12.10
N ARG A 10 -19.31 -10.87 -11.41
CA ARG A 10 -20.36 -10.03 -10.83
C ARG A 10 -19.72 -8.93 -9.99
N ARG A 11 -20.06 -7.66 -10.29
CA ARG A 11 -19.63 -6.50 -9.51
C ARG A 11 -20.24 -6.56 -8.09
N LEU A 12 -19.46 -7.05 -7.12
CA LEU A 12 -19.88 -7.20 -5.72
C LEU A 12 -19.89 -5.87 -4.93
N ASP A 13 -19.32 -4.81 -5.52
CA ASP A 13 -19.34 -3.43 -5.04
C ASP A 13 -20.75 -2.84 -5.04
N ALA A 14 -21.58 -3.17 -6.03
CA ALA A 14 -22.96 -2.67 -6.11
C ALA A 14 -23.87 -3.15 -4.95
N ASP A 15 -23.54 -4.32 -4.36
CA ASP A 15 -24.29 -4.96 -3.27
C ASP A 15 -23.61 -4.75 -1.88
N SER A 16 -22.54 -3.94 -1.81
CA SER A 16 -21.76 -3.70 -0.60
C SER A 16 -21.46 -2.21 -0.43
N GLU A 17 -22.06 -1.55 0.55
CA GLU A 17 -21.72 -0.15 0.85
C GLU A 17 -20.45 -0.05 1.72
N LEU A 18 -19.55 0.85 1.36
CA LEU A 18 -18.44 1.30 2.20
C LEU A 18 -18.81 2.67 2.80
N LYS A 19 -19.42 2.65 3.99
CA LYS A 19 -19.94 3.87 4.64
C LYS A 19 -18.85 4.94 4.82
N GLY A 20 -19.16 6.18 4.45
CA GLY A 20 -18.22 7.30 4.54
C GLY A 20 -17.32 7.45 3.32
N TYR A 21 -17.48 6.59 2.30
CA TYR A 21 -16.71 6.64 1.06
C TYR A 21 -17.58 6.52 -0.19
N VAL A 22 -17.22 7.28 -1.22
CA VAL A 22 -17.66 7.07 -2.59
C VAL A 22 -16.61 6.23 -3.33
N VAL A 23 -17.02 5.06 -3.84
CA VAL A 23 -16.16 4.23 -4.68
C VAL A 23 -16.30 4.67 -6.13
N VAL A 24 -15.23 5.21 -6.70
CA VAL A 24 -15.19 5.72 -8.08
C VAL A 24 -14.14 4.96 -8.92
N PRO A 25 -14.35 4.77 -10.23
CA PRO A 25 -13.31 4.25 -11.10
C PRO A 25 -12.09 5.18 -11.12
N ASN A 26 -10.88 4.62 -11.14
CA ASN A 26 -9.70 5.41 -11.45
C ASN A 26 -9.74 5.81 -12.94
N ILE A 27 -9.70 7.11 -13.23
CA ILE A 27 -9.80 7.65 -14.60
C ILE A 27 -8.52 7.46 -15.44
N PHE A 28 -7.38 7.18 -14.79
CA PHE A 28 -6.11 6.82 -15.44
C PHE A 28 -5.60 5.49 -14.91
N PRO A 29 -6.37 4.40 -15.10
CA PRO A 29 -6.00 3.14 -14.51
C PRO A 29 -4.82 2.54 -15.29
N ALA A 30 -3.72 2.27 -14.61
CA ALA A 30 -2.69 1.39 -15.16
C ALA A 30 -3.22 -0.04 -15.38
N LYS A 31 -4.34 -0.40 -14.72
CA LYS A 31 -4.97 -1.73 -14.72
C LYS A 31 -6.49 -1.64 -14.73
N LEU A 32 -7.13 -2.42 -15.60
CA LEU A 32 -8.58 -2.51 -15.67
C LEU A 32 -9.16 -2.95 -14.33
N GLY A 33 -10.27 -2.33 -13.91
CA GLY A 33 -10.93 -2.60 -12.63
C GLY A 33 -10.38 -1.81 -11.43
N HIS A 34 -9.27 -1.08 -11.58
CA HIS A 34 -8.75 -0.20 -10.52
C HIS A 34 -9.78 0.89 -10.17
N SER A 35 -10.20 0.91 -8.92
CA SER A 35 -11.13 1.89 -8.35
C SER A 35 -10.48 2.63 -7.18
N MET A 36 -11.11 3.70 -6.71
CA MET A 36 -10.66 4.47 -5.56
C MET A 36 -11.84 4.61 -4.60
N ALA A 37 -11.66 4.31 -3.32
CA ALA A 37 -12.58 4.73 -2.26
C ALA A 37 -12.13 6.11 -1.79
N VAL A 38 -12.99 7.10 -1.97
CA VAL A 38 -12.71 8.50 -1.68
C VAL A 38 -13.68 8.96 -0.59
N THR A 39 -13.20 9.62 0.47
CA THR A 39 -14.05 10.06 1.59
C THR A 39 -15.23 10.91 1.11
N GLU A 40 -16.41 10.72 1.72
CA GLU A 40 -17.65 11.47 1.42
C GLU A 40 -17.53 12.93 1.89
N GLY A 41 -16.83 13.77 1.12
CA GLY A 41 -16.68 15.21 1.35
C GLY A 41 -16.59 15.94 0.02
N THR A 42 -17.51 16.89 -0.24
CA THR A 42 -17.71 17.51 -1.56
C THR A 42 -16.82 18.72 -1.84
N ARG A 43 -15.78 18.96 -1.03
CA ARG A 43 -14.87 20.10 -1.24
C ARG A 43 -13.42 19.63 -1.18
N GLU A 44 -12.63 20.06 -2.16
CA GLU A 44 -11.20 19.76 -2.37
C GLU A 44 -10.26 20.11 -1.18
N LEU A 45 -10.81 20.51 -0.02
CA LEU A 45 -10.11 21.05 1.14
C LEU A 45 -10.45 20.35 2.47
N GLU A 46 -11.41 19.42 2.54
CA GLU A 46 -12.06 19.11 3.82
C GLU A 46 -11.46 17.94 4.61
N GLU A 47 -10.80 16.95 4.00
CA GLU A 47 -10.07 15.94 4.75
C GLU A 47 -8.68 15.69 4.14
N PRO A 48 -7.62 16.30 4.72
CA PRO A 48 -6.27 15.96 4.30
C PRO A 48 -6.04 14.48 4.60
N MET A 49 -5.27 13.83 3.72
CA MET A 49 -4.88 12.45 3.97
C MET A 49 -4.31 12.28 5.37
N TYR A 50 -4.61 11.15 6.00
CA TYR A 50 -4.02 10.90 7.31
C TYR A 50 -2.49 10.83 7.19
N THR A 51 -1.83 11.34 8.23
CA THR A 51 -0.38 11.32 8.35
C THR A 51 -0.02 10.74 9.69
N THR A 52 1.25 10.48 9.93
CA THR A 52 1.69 9.98 11.24
C THR A 52 1.48 10.99 12.38
N GLN A 53 1.10 12.24 12.08
CA GLN A 53 0.71 13.25 13.07
C GLN A 53 -0.79 13.30 13.35
N ASN A 54 -1.62 12.67 12.53
CA ASN A 54 -3.07 12.67 12.68
C ASN A 54 -3.61 11.25 12.42
N LEU A 55 -3.82 10.49 13.50
CA LEU A 55 -4.17 9.07 13.45
C LEU A 55 -5.43 8.71 14.25
N ASP A 56 -6.19 9.70 14.74
CA ASP A 56 -7.22 9.51 15.78
C ASP A 56 -8.41 8.62 15.36
N TYR A 57 -8.62 8.41 14.06
CA TYR A 57 -9.71 7.58 13.52
C TYR A 57 -9.24 6.53 12.50
N VAL A 58 -7.94 6.50 12.21
CA VAL A 58 -7.40 5.73 11.07
C VAL A 58 -7.52 4.23 11.29
N ALA A 59 -7.42 3.73 12.54
CA ALA A 59 -7.65 2.33 12.84
C ALA A 59 -9.06 1.88 12.41
N GLU A 60 -10.07 2.71 12.65
CA GLU A 60 -11.45 2.40 12.31
C GLU A 60 -11.69 2.46 10.80
N GLU A 61 -11.11 3.44 10.12
CA GLU A 61 -11.16 3.52 8.65
C GLU A 61 -10.47 2.32 8.00
N MET A 62 -9.28 1.92 8.48
CA MET A 62 -8.59 0.71 8.03
C MET A 62 -9.46 -0.54 8.19
N ARG A 63 -10.14 -0.72 9.34
CA ARG A 63 -11.06 -1.85 9.55
C ARG A 63 -12.16 -1.88 8.49
N LYS A 64 -12.82 -0.74 8.24
CA LYS A 64 -13.90 -0.63 7.25
C LYS A 64 -13.41 -0.97 5.86
N VAL A 65 -12.30 -0.34 5.43
CA VAL A 65 -11.73 -0.52 4.10
C VAL A 65 -11.26 -1.96 3.90
N PHE A 66 -10.49 -2.53 4.83
CA PHE A 66 -9.98 -3.89 4.71
C PHE A 66 -11.11 -4.93 4.69
N ALA A 67 -12.11 -4.79 5.57
CA ALA A 67 -13.27 -5.68 5.59
C ALA A 67 -14.09 -5.59 4.29
N TYR A 68 -14.29 -4.38 3.77
CA TYR A 68 -14.94 -4.17 2.48
C TYR A 68 -14.16 -4.85 1.35
N CYS A 69 -12.85 -4.59 1.24
CA CYS A 69 -11.96 -5.17 0.24
C CYS A 69 -11.99 -6.70 0.27
N THR A 70 -11.84 -7.30 1.46
CA THR A 70 -11.94 -8.75 1.63
C THR A 70 -13.30 -9.30 1.16
N LYS A 71 -14.40 -8.60 1.45
CA LYS A 71 -15.76 -9.02 1.04
C LYS A 71 -15.94 -9.00 -0.48
N VAL A 72 -15.42 -7.97 -1.16
CA VAL A 72 -15.62 -7.79 -2.61
C VAL A 72 -14.51 -8.38 -3.48
N GLY A 73 -13.48 -8.96 -2.86
CA GLY A 73 -12.34 -9.55 -3.56
C GLY A 73 -11.34 -8.53 -4.10
N PHE A 74 -11.26 -7.35 -3.47
CA PHE A 74 -10.22 -6.36 -3.72
C PHE A 74 -9.15 -6.39 -2.64
N GLN A 75 -8.03 -5.74 -2.93
CA GLN A 75 -7.04 -5.27 -1.98
C GLN A 75 -7.03 -3.75 -1.96
N ALA A 76 -6.72 -3.18 -0.80
CA ALA A 76 -6.56 -1.75 -0.61
C ALA A 76 -5.09 -1.34 -0.53
N PHE A 77 -4.76 -0.16 -1.01
CA PHE A 77 -3.52 0.52 -0.63
C PHE A 77 -3.69 2.02 -0.44
N HIS A 78 -2.85 2.58 0.44
CA HIS A 78 -2.81 4.00 0.77
C HIS A 78 -1.37 4.50 0.73
N ASN A 79 -1.19 5.63 0.05
CA ASN A 79 0.07 6.35 0.03
C ASN A 79 -0.07 7.53 0.96
N GLY A 80 0.66 7.57 2.07
CA GLY A 80 0.80 8.77 2.90
C GLY A 80 1.38 9.98 2.15
N LYS A 81 1.26 11.16 2.76
CA LYS A 81 1.84 12.38 2.18
C LYS A 81 3.36 12.20 2.07
N GLY A 82 3.90 12.40 0.87
CA GLY A 82 5.32 12.20 0.60
C GLY A 82 5.73 10.77 0.18
N SER A 83 4.80 9.82 0.04
CA SER A 83 5.07 8.44 -0.39
C SER A 83 4.38 8.06 -1.72
N GLY A 84 4.39 9.00 -2.68
CA GLY A 84 3.86 8.76 -4.03
C GLY A 84 2.41 9.18 -4.25
N ALA A 85 1.73 9.75 -3.25
CA ALA A 85 0.38 10.30 -3.37
C ALA A 85 0.29 11.39 -4.47
N SER A 86 -0.64 11.22 -5.40
CA SER A 86 -0.90 12.16 -6.51
C SER A 86 -1.97 13.20 -6.18
N VAL A 87 -2.91 12.84 -5.28
CA VAL A 87 -3.96 13.70 -4.71
C VAL A 87 -3.73 13.84 -3.20
N PRO A 88 -2.67 14.55 -2.75
CA PRO A 88 -2.28 14.57 -1.33
C PRO A 88 -3.24 15.34 -0.41
N ASN A 89 -4.19 16.08 -0.99
CA ASN A 89 -5.11 16.95 -0.25
C ASN A 89 -6.46 16.30 0.04
N HIS A 90 -6.65 15.03 -0.36
CA HIS A 90 -7.92 14.34 -0.17
C HIS A 90 -7.66 12.89 0.19
N GLU A 91 -8.24 12.42 1.29
CA GLU A 91 -8.12 11.03 1.71
C GLU A 91 -8.74 10.07 0.68
N HIS A 92 -7.95 9.10 0.24
CA HIS A 92 -8.39 8.09 -0.69
C HIS A 92 -7.60 6.80 -0.53
N TRP A 93 -8.30 5.69 -0.73
CA TRP A 93 -7.73 4.35 -0.82
C TRP A 93 -7.85 3.88 -2.26
N HIS A 94 -6.79 3.28 -2.75
CA HIS A 94 -6.82 2.61 -4.03
C HIS A 94 -7.28 1.17 -3.85
N LEU A 95 -8.28 0.78 -4.63
CA LEU A 95 -8.89 -0.55 -4.60
C LEU A 95 -8.55 -1.27 -5.91
N THR A 96 -7.87 -2.39 -5.80
CA THR A 96 -7.39 -3.14 -6.97
C THR A 96 -7.43 -4.63 -6.71
N ASN A 97 -7.34 -5.43 -7.78
CA ASN A 97 -7.12 -6.86 -7.67
C ASN A 97 -5.67 -7.14 -8.09
N TRP A 98 -4.77 -7.09 -7.11
CA TRP A 98 -3.35 -7.38 -7.27
C TRP A 98 -3.11 -8.83 -7.73
N HIS A 99 -3.95 -9.76 -7.28
CA HIS A 99 -3.85 -11.18 -7.66
C HIS A 99 -4.05 -11.36 -9.18
N ALA A 100 -5.04 -10.68 -9.77
CA ALA A 100 -5.28 -10.70 -11.22
C ALA A 100 -4.15 -10.01 -12.03
N THR A 101 -3.25 -9.29 -11.37
CA THR A 101 -2.16 -8.52 -12.00
C THR A 101 -0.78 -9.11 -11.78
N PHE A 102 -0.69 -10.35 -11.30
CA PHE A 102 0.55 -11.11 -11.28
C PHE A 102 1.14 -11.26 -12.68
N SER A 103 2.09 -10.37 -13.00
CA SER A 103 3.11 -10.66 -14.00
C SER A 103 4.24 -11.45 -13.34
N THR A 104 5.01 -12.19 -14.13
CA THR A 104 6.15 -13.02 -13.71
C THR A 104 7.16 -12.29 -12.81
N ALA A 105 7.25 -10.95 -12.89
CA ALA A 105 8.08 -10.14 -11.99
C ALA A 105 7.54 -10.07 -10.55
N GLY A 106 6.21 -10.05 -10.38
CA GLY A 106 5.54 -10.14 -9.08
C GLY A 106 5.77 -11.48 -8.40
N GLN A 107 6.02 -12.57 -9.13
CA GLN A 107 6.40 -13.87 -8.54
C GLN A 107 7.82 -13.85 -7.94
N ILE A 108 8.69 -12.94 -8.40
CA ILE A 108 10.08 -12.82 -7.96
C ILE A 108 10.25 -11.73 -6.89
N TYR A 109 9.38 -10.72 -6.88
CA TYR A 109 9.53 -9.50 -6.07
C TYR A 109 8.26 -9.07 -5.32
N GLY A 110 7.11 -9.68 -5.62
CA GLY A 110 5.80 -9.24 -5.16
C GLY A 110 5.49 -9.69 -3.74
N PHE A 111 4.83 -8.80 -3.01
CA PHE A 111 4.38 -9.06 -1.65
C PHE A 111 3.55 -10.36 -1.56
N GLU A 112 2.66 -10.65 -2.52
CA GLU A 112 1.79 -11.84 -2.41
C GLU A 112 2.50 -13.18 -2.62
N SER A 113 3.72 -13.20 -3.15
CA SER A 113 4.49 -14.43 -3.36
C SER A 113 5.78 -14.49 -2.54
N ALA A 114 6.02 -13.51 -1.68
CA ALA A 114 7.22 -13.46 -0.87
C ALA A 114 7.18 -14.49 0.27
N GLU A 115 8.34 -15.09 0.57
CA GLU A 115 8.50 -15.81 1.83
C GLU A 115 8.45 -14.81 2.99
N THR A 116 7.81 -15.22 4.09
CA THR A 116 7.67 -14.39 5.29
C THR A 116 8.11 -15.16 6.52
N GLU A 117 8.74 -14.46 7.45
CA GLU A 117 9.10 -15.00 8.77
C GLU A 117 8.58 -14.09 9.88
N GLU A 118 8.41 -14.64 11.08
CA GLU A 118 8.03 -13.85 12.26
C GLU A 118 9.12 -12.84 12.61
N ALA A 119 8.70 -11.61 12.91
CA ALA A 119 9.60 -10.52 13.23
C ALA A 119 10.05 -10.53 14.71
N GLY A 120 9.48 -11.40 15.56
CA GLY A 120 9.86 -11.58 16.97
C GLY A 120 8.68 -11.68 17.92
N ILE A 121 7.56 -11.02 17.62
CA ILE A 121 6.28 -11.20 18.31
C ILE A 121 5.29 -11.91 17.40
N CYS A 122 4.51 -12.83 17.98
CA CYS A 122 3.41 -13.52 17.31
C CYS A 122 2.54 -12.48 16.56
N SER A 123 2.23 -12.76 15.29
CA SER A 123 1.43 -11.95 14.34
C SER A 123 2.13 -10.90 13.48
N VAL A 124 3.34 -10.43 13.81
CA VAL A 124 4.10 -9.51 12.93
C VAL A 124 5.14 -10.28 12.14
N ARG A 125 5.16 -10.06 10.83
CA ARG A 125 6.06 -10.72 9.89
C ARG A 125 6.93 -9.71 9.14
N LYS A 126 7.94 -10.24 8.46
CA LYS A 126 8.78 -9.53 7.50
C LYS A 126 9.14 -10.46 6.35
N MET A 127 9.54 -9.88 5.22
CA MET A 127 10.12 -10.57 4.07
C MET A 127 11.65 -10.52 4.22
N PRO A 128 12.32 -11.65 4.51
CA PRO A 128 13.77 -11.66 4.77
C PRO A 128 14.60 -11.12 3.61
N GLU A 129 14.17 -11.40 2.39
CA GLU A 129 14.89 -11.01 1.17
C GLU A 129 14.60 -9.56 0.74
N PHE A 130 13.59 -8.91 1.32
CA PHE A 130 13.23 -7.53 0.98
C PHE A 130 14.19 -6.54 1.67
N PRO A 131 14.98 -5.76 0.91
CA PRO A 131 16.13 -5.03 1.45
C PRO A 131 15.75 -3.72 2.13
N PHE A 132 14.46 -3.43 2.29
CA PHE A 132 13.96 -2.18 2.84
C PHE A 132 13.24 -2.41 4.17
N ALA A 133 13.27 -1.39 5.02
CA ALA A 133 12.54 -1.37 6.28
C ALA A 133 11.04 -1.50 6.00
N HIS A 134 10.42 -2.54 6.54
CA HIS A 134 8.98 -2.80 6.45
C HIS A 134 8.55 -3.74 7.57
N LEU A 135 7.25 -3.76 7.86
CA LEU A 135 6.60 -4.77 8.69
C LEU A 135 5.32 -5.23 8.00
N ILE A 136 4.94 -6.48 8.25
CA ILE A 136 3.69 -7.08 7.77
C ILE A 136 2.84 -7.42 8.99
N PHE A 137 1.69 -6.76 9.10
CA PHE A 137 0.73 -6.96 10.19
C PHE A 137 -0.40 -7.88 9.75
N HIS A 138 -1.10 -8.47 10.72
CA HIS A 138 -2.35 -9.14 10.41
C HIS A 138 -3.43 -8.12 10.00
N GLN A 139 -4.32 -8.48 9.09
CA GLN A 139 -5.40 -7.59 8.60
C GLN A 139 -6.38 -7.15 9.70
N ASP A 140 -6.49 -7.96 10.76
CA ASP A 140 -7.38 -7.70 11.90
C ASP A 140 -6.71 -6.88 13.02
N GLU A 141 -5.47 -6.41 12.81
CA GLU A 141 -4.71 -5.60 13.79
C GLU A 141 -4.47 -4.12 13.41
N PRO A 142 -5.46 -3.35 12.90
CA PRO A 142 -5.25 -1.92 12.61
C PRO A 142 -4.72 -1.09 13.77
N ASP A 143 -5.10 -1.36 15.03
CA ASP A 143 -4.57 -0.62 16.18
C ASP A 143 -3.05 -0.76 16.33
N ARG A 144 -2.50 -1.92 15.97
CA ARG A 144 -1.06 -2.18 16.03
C ARG A 144 -0.33 -1.43 14.93
N ILE A 145 -0.94 -1.31 13.75
CA ILE A 145 -0.45 -0.46 12.66
C ILE A 145 -0.42 1.01 13.11
N ILE A 146 -1.49 1.50 13.74
CA ILE A 146 -1.55 2.87 14.26
C ILE A 146 -0.49 3.10 15.34
N LYS A 147 -0.32 2.15 16.26
CA LYS A 147 0.74 2.23 17.27
C LYS A 147 2.12 2.32 16.60
N PHE A 148 2.40 1.45 15.62
CA PHE A 148 3.64 1.47 14.86
C PHE A 148 3.88 2.84 14.20
N LEU A 149 2.86 3.41 13.54
CA LEU A 149 2.97 4.72 12.89
C LEU A 149 3.23 5.86 13.90
N LYS A 150 2.62 5.81 15.09
CA LYS A 150 2.89 6.75 16.20
C LYS A 150 4.31 6.61 16.74
N ASP A 151 4.76 5.39 17.03
CA ASP A 151 6.11 5.16 17.54
C ASP A 151 7.17 5.56 16.50
N LEU A 152 6.91 5.32 15.21
CA LEU A 152 7.76 5.71 14.09
C LEU A 152 7.88 7.25 13.99
N GLN A 153 6.77 7.96 14.16
CA GLN A 153 6.74 9.43 14.25
C GLN A 153 7.62 9.94 15.38
N ASP A 154 7.54 9.33 16.55
CA ASP A 154 8.32 9.74 17.73
C ASP A 154 9.82 9.47 17.54
N GLU A 155 10.19 8.33 16.95
CA GLU A 155 11.60 7.94 16.76
C GLU A 155 12.30 8.75 15.66
N ILE A 156 11.65 8.91 14.49
CA ILE A 156 12.31 9.49 13.30
C ILE A 156 11.62 10.72 12.73
N GLY A 157 10.47 11.15 13.26
CA GLY A 157 9.73 12.31 12.75
C GLY A 157 10.55 13.60 12.74
N ARG A 158 11.46 13.78 13.71
CA ARG A 158 12.42 14.91 13.73
C ARG A 158 13.33 15.02 12.50
N ARG A 159 13.44 13.96 11.69
CA ARG A 159 14.21 13.96 10.42
C ARG A 159 13.44 14.66 9.29
N TYR A 160 12.16 14.95 9.49
CA TYR A 160 11.26 15.54 8.50
C TYR A 160 10.85 16.96 8.91
N LYS A 161 10.77 17.87 7.93
CA LYS A 161 10.52 19.30 8.17
C LYS A 161 9.22 19.56 8.94
N GLU A 162 8.17 18.81 8.61
CA GLU A 162 6.85 18.95 9.23
C GLU A 162 6.66 17.94 10.36
N GLY A 163 7.67 17.14 10.69
CA GLY A 163 7.58 16.03 11.62
C GLY A 163 6.97 14.77 11.01
N GLU A 164 6.08 14.89 10.02
CA GLU A 164 5.38 13.78 9.37
C GLU A 164 6.34 12.78 8.71
N VAL A 165 6.17 11.48 9.00
CA VAL A 165 6.93 10.39 8.38
C VAL A 165 6.12 9.83 7.20
N PRO A 166 6.58 10.00 5.95
CA PRO A 166 5.91 9.41 4.81
C PRO A 166 5.94 7.88 4.90
N HIS A 167 4.84 7.24 4.56
CA HIS A 167 4.68 5.79 4.66
C HIS A 167 3.66 5.27 3.65
N ILE A 168 3.67 3.97 3.41
CA ILE A 168 2.64 3.26 2.65
C ILE A 168 1.96 2.22 3.52
N VAL A 169 0.72 1.92 3.18
CA VAL A 169 -0.05 0.80 3.74
C VAL A 169 -0.64 0.02 2.56
N CYS A 170 -0.35 -1.26 2.47
CA CYS A 170 -0.84 -2.12 1.40
C CYS A 170 -1.42 -3.42 1.97
N GLN A 171 -2.71 -3.65 1.74
CA GLN A 171 -3.35 -4.93 2.00
C GLN A 171 -2.99 -5.93 0.92
N GLY A 172 -2.68 -7.17 1.33
CA GLY A 172 -2.47 -8.33 0.48
C GLY A 172 -2.94 -9.61 1.18
N LEU A 173 -2.78 -10.74 0.51
CA LEU A 173 -3.03 -12.09 1.01
C LEU A 173 -2.12 -12.44 2.19
N LEU A 174 -0.90 -11.89 2.23
CA LEU A 174 0.03 -12.07 3.36
C LEU A 174 -0.21 -11.07 4.50
N GLY A 175 -1.26 -10.25 4.46
CA GLY A 175 -1.59 -9.28 5.51
C GLY A 175 -1.38 -7.84 5.06
N ILE A 176 -1.04 -6.95 5.99
CA ILE A 176 -0.90 -5.52 5.74
C ILE A 176 0.58 -5.13 5.78
N LEU A 177 1.14 -4.85 4.60
CA LEU A 177 2.49 -4.34 4.44
C LEU A 177 2.51 -2.84 4.77
N VAL A 178 3.40 -2.45 5.68
CA VAL A 178 3.66 -1.05 6.03
C VAL A 178 5.15 -0.76 5.86
N ALA A 179 5.48 0.28 5.11
CA ALA A 179 6.88 0.68 4.87
C ALA A 179 7.08 2.20 4.97
N PRO A 180 8.04 2.68 5.78
CA PRO A 180 8.40 4.09 5.85
C PRO A 180 9.25 4.55 4.65
N PHE A 181 9.08 5.80 4.26
CA PHE A 181 9.78 6.46 3.16
C PHE A 181 10.76 7.50 3.70
N LYS A 182 11.99 7.47 3.19
CA LYS A 182 13.09 8.37 3.54
C LYS A 182 12.98 9.73 2.83
N ASN A 183 12.60 9.73 1.55
CA ASN A 183 12.57 10.95 0.72
C ASN A 183 11.36 10.96 -0.22
N TYR A 184 10.73 12.13 -0.38
CA TYR A 184 9.78 12.37 -1.46
C TYR A 184 10.51 12.77 -2.75
N LEU A 185 10.36 12.01 -3.83
CA LEU A 185 10.95 12.33 -5.14
C LEU A 185 9.97 12.97 -6.14
N GLY A 186 8.78 13.40 -5.69
CA GLY A 186 7.76 13.99 -6.55
C GLY A 186 6.68 13.01 -7.02
N LYS A 187 5.65 13.56 -7.67
CA LYS A 187 4.47 12.84 -8.19
C LYS A 187 4.88 11.74 -9.18
N GLY A 188 4.30 10.54 -9.03
CA GLY A 188 4.39 9.46 -10.02
C GLY A 188 5.72 8.71 -10.06
N SER A 189 6.54 8.79 -9.00
CA SER A 189 7.84 8.12 -8.96
C SER A 189 7.74 6.68 -8.43
N ILE A 190 7.25 6.49 -7.20
CA ILE A 190 7.09 5.21 -6.49
C ILE A 190 5.97 5.36 -5.45
N GLY A 191 5.06 4.39 -5.35
CA GLY A 191 4.05 4.31 -4.29
C GLY A 191 3.84 2.89 -3.76
N SER A 192 2.80 2.68 -2.97
CA SER A 192 2.45 1.40 -2.32
C SER A 192 2.43 0.23 -3.29
N GLY A 193 1.91 0.45 -4.51
CA GLY A 193 1.92 -0.57 -5.56
C GLY A 193 3.33 -1.03 -5.93
N ASP A 194 4.27 -0.11 -6.13
CA ASP A 194 5.67 -0.45 -6.42
C ASP A 194 6.32 -1.21 -5.24
N VAL A 195 6.01 -0.81 -3.99
CA VAL A 195 6.53 -1.45 -2.77
C VAL A 195 5.97 -2.87 -2.59
N ALA A 196 4.71 -3.08 -2.93
CA ALA A 196 4.08 -4.40 -2.99
C ALA A 196 4.51 -5.23 -4.22
N GLY A 197 5.38 -4.67 -5.08
CA GLY A 197 5.97 -5.33 -6.24
C GLY A 197 5.20 -5.20 -7.55
N HIS A 198 4.21 -4.31 -7.61
CA HIS A 198 3.48 -3.94 -8.83
C HIS A 198 4.18 -2.80 -9.57
N ILE A 199 5.39 -3.10 -10.05
CA ILE A 199 6.23 -2.14 -10.76
C ILE A 199 5.72 -1.95 -12.19
N VAL A 200 5.36 -0.71 -12.52
CA VAL A 200 4.99 -0.33 -13.90
C VAL A 200 6.25 -0.05 -14.72
N PHE A 201 6.38 -0.73 -15.85
CA PHE A 201 7.45 -0.55 -16.83
C PHE A 201 6.99 0.35 -17.97
N LYS A 202 7.86 1.26 -18.44
CA LYS A 202 7.49 2.24 -19.46
C LYS A 202 7.67 1.73 -20.88
N ASN A 203 8.51 0.71 -21.06
CA ASN A 203 8.80 0.11 -22.36
C ASN A 203 9.12 -1.38 -22.22
N ARG A 204 9.13 -2.05 -23.37
CA ARG A 204 9.36 -3.49 -23.47
C ARG A 204 10.76 -3.91 -23.02
N THR A 205 11.79 -3.10 -23.32
CA THR A 205 13.17 -3.41 -22.95
C THR A 205 13.36 -3.44 -21.43
N GLU A 206 12.80 -2.46 -20.71
CA GLU A 206 12.79 -2.45 -19.24
C GLU A 206 12.09 -3.70 -18.69
N PHE A 207 10.97 -4.09 -19.28
CA PHE A 207 10.24 -5.28 -18.86
C PHE A 207 11.05 -6.58 -19.08
N GLU A 208 11.69 -6.72 -20.24
CA GLU A 208 12.48 -7.91 -20.60
C GLU A 208 13.77 -8.04 -19.78
N GLN A 209 14.28 -6.94 -19.22
CA GLN A 209 15.48 -6.89 -18.38
C GLN A 209 15.16 -6.78 -16.89
N ALA A 210 13.89 -6.77 -16.51
CA ALA A 210 13.47 -6.62 -15.13
C ALA A 210 13.83 -7.86 -14.32
N ASP A 211 14.76 -7.70 -13.38
CA ASP A 211 15.09 -8.66 -12.36
C ASP A 211 14.86 -8.07 -10.95
N TYR A 212 15.14 -8.87 -9.92
CA TYR A 212 15.04 -8.42 -8.53
C TYR A 212 15.88 -7.16 -8.27
N GLY A 213 17.11 -7.12 -8.80
CA GLY A 213 18.03 -6.00 -8.62
C GLY A 213 17.51 -4.71 -9.26
N PHE A 214 16.93 -4.79 -10.45
CA PHE A 214 16.26 -3.68 -11.12
C PHE A 214 15.11 -3.13 -10.27
N CYS A 215 14.24 -4.00 -9.79
CA CYS A 215 13.09 -3.64 -8.94
C CYS A 215 13.53 -2.98 -7.63
N ALA A 216 14.46 -3.59 -6.91
CA ALA A 216 15.01 -3.03 -5.68
C ALA A 216 15.73 -1.69 -5.92
N ASN A 217 16.50 -1.57 -7.01
CA ASN A 217 17.18 -0.31 -7.35
C ASN A 217 16.21 0.84 -7.60
N LYS A 218 15.01 0.56 -8.13
CA LYS A 218 13.95 1.56 -8.26
C LYS A 218 13.58 2.13 -6.89
N LEU A 219 13.31 1.26 -5.90
CA LEU A 219 12.90 1.66 -4.55
C LEU A 219 14.00 2.28 -3.68
N ASN A 220 15.27 1.94 -3.94
CA ASN A 220 16.43 2.25 -3.10
C ASN A 220 16.67 3.75 -2.83
N LYS A 221 16.14 4.64 -3.68
CA LYS A 221 16.28 6.09 -3.46
C LYS A 221 15.24 6.67 -2.50
N GLN A 222 14.17 5.93 -2.22
CA GLN A 222 12.98 6.41 -1.51
C GLN A 222 12.72 5.69 -0.20
N LEU A 223 12.99 4.38 -0.14
CA LEU A 223 12.79 3.60 1.08
C LEU A 223 14.05 3.59 1.95
N PHE A 224 13.85 3.41 3.25
CA PHE A 224 14.93 3.07 4.15
C PHE A 224 15.41 1.65 3.88
N LYS A 225 16.72 1.43 3.79
CA LYS A 225 17.29 0.09 3.78
C LYS A 225 17.06 -0.60 5.13
N SER A 226 17.02 -1.93 5.11
CA SER A 226 17.04 -2.74 6.33
C SER A 226 18.24 -2.36 7.19
N GLY A 227 17.99 -1.97 8.44
CA GLY A 227 19.01 -1.48 9.39
C GLY A 227 19.22 0.03 9.45
N GLU A 228 18.68 0.84 8.52
CA GLU A 228 18.67 2.31 8.69
C GLU A 228 17.67 2.77 9.77
N ILE A 229 16.68 1.94 10.07
CA ILE A 229 15.74 2.06 11.18
C ILE A 229 15.70 0.72 11.90
N ASP A 230 15.80 0.77 13.23
CA ASP A 230 15.63 -0.41 14.08
C ASP A 230 14.13 -0.69 14.28
N LEU A 231 13.58 -1.54 13.42
CA LEU A 231 12.17 -1.89 13.48
C LEU A 231 11.81 -2.80 14.68
N THR A 232 12.81 -3.41 15.32
CA THR A 232 12.56 -4.34 16.44
C THR A 232 12.03 -3.63 17.68
N LYS A 233 12.27 -2.31 17.79
CA LYS A 233 11.73 -1.45 18.85
C LYS A 233 10.21 -1.30 18.81
N PHE A 234 9.58 -1.63 17.69
CA PHE A 234 8.14 -1.45 17.49
C PHE A 234 7.36 -2.76 17.55
N LEU A 235 8.04 -3.87 17.86
CA LEU A 235 7.44 -5.19 17.92
C LEU A 235 6.78 -5.42 19.27
#